data_AF-A0A6L5FTB1-F1
#
_entry.id   AF-A0A6L5FTB1-F1
#
_cell.length_a   1.000
_cell.length_b   1.000
_cell.length_c   1.000
_cell.angle_alpha   90.00
_cell.angle_beta   90.00
_cell.angle_gamma   90.00
#
_symmetry.space_group_name_H-M   'P 1'
#
loop_
_entity.id
_entity.type
_entity.pdbx_description
1 polymer ?
#
loop_
_entity_poly.entity_id
_entity_poly.type
_entity_poly.pdbx_seq_one_letter_code
_entity_poly.pdbx_strand_id
1 'polypeptide(L)' 'MTQKMTPLHPGEALLEEFLLPMGISQYRLAKDISVPPRRINEIVH' A
#
# COMPACT_ATOMS: atom_id res chain seq x y z
N MET A 1 -2.86 4.52 31.11
CA MET A 1 -2.39 5.41 30.03
C MET A 1 -2.73 4.75 28.71
N THR A 2 -3.71 5.27 27.97
CA THR A 2 -4.04 4.77 26.63
C THR A 2 -2.94 5.21 25.68
N GLN A 3 -2.08 4.28 25.26
CA GLN A 3 -1.10 4.56 24.22
C GLN A 3 -1.88 4.87 22.93
N LYS A 4 -1.84 6.14 22.49
CA LYS A 4 -2.27 6.49 21.13
C LYS A 4 -1.21 5.96 20.19
N MET A 5 -1.54 4.93 19.43
CA MET A 5 -0.69 4.48 18.32
C MET A 5 -0.57 5.62 17.31
N THR A 6 0.63 5.82 16.79
CA THR A 6 0.87 6.74 15.68
C THR A 6 -0.03 6.32 14.51
N PRO A 7 -0.75 7.24 13.86
CA PRO A 7 -1.55 6.88 12.70
C PRO A 7 -0.63 6.35 11.60
N LEU A 8 -0.75 5.05 11.33
CA LEU A 8 -0.05 4.38 10.22
C LEU A 8 -0.84 4.66 8.94
N HIS A 9 -0.17 5.15 7.90
CA HIS A 9 -0.84 5.36 6.63
C HIS A 9 -1.13 4.00 5.98
N PRO A 10 -2.33 3.73 5.46
CA PRO A 10 -2.64 2.45 4.80
C PRO A 10 -1.69 2.14 3.63
N GLY A 11 -1.13 3.19 2.99
CA GLY A 11 -0.10 3.05 1.98
C GLY A 11 1.21 2.45 2.48
N GLU A 12 1.64 2.84 3.68
CA GLU A 12 2.86 2.32 4.31
C GLU A 12 2.68 0.83 4.62
N ALA A 13 1.53 0.45 5.20
CA ALA A 13 1.20 -0.94 5.45
C ALA A 13 1.15 -1.77 4.15
N LEU A 14 0.48 -1.27 3.11
CA LEU A 14 0.41 -1.94 1.81
C LEU A 14 1.80 -2.16 1.19
N LEU A 15 2.69 -1.17 1.30
CA LEU A 15 4.04 -1.24 0.75
C LEU A 15 4.92 -2.23 1.53
N GLU A 16 5.06 -2.04 2.83
CA GLU A 16 6.01 -2.74 3.68
C GLU A 16 5.57 -4.17 4.02
N GLU A 17 4.27 -4.41 4.24
CA GLU A 17 3.77 -5.71 4.68
C GLU A 17 3.36 -6.62 3.52
N PHE A 18 3.13 -6.08 2.32
CA PHE A 18 2.63 -6.86 1.17
C PHE A 18 3.50 -6.70 -0.09
N LEU A 19 3.63 -5.50 -0.64
CA LEU A 19 4.29 -5.31 -1.94
C LEU A 19 5.77 -5.68 -1.93
N LEU A 20 6.53 -5.22 -0.92
CA LEU A 20 7.96 -5.53 -0.79
C LEU A 20 8.22 -7.02 -0.51
N PRO A 21 7.56 -7.68 0.47
CA PRO A 21 7.76 -9.11 0.72
C PRO A 21 7.38 -9.99 -0.48
N MET A 22 6.37 -9.59 -1.25
CA MET A 22 5.90 -10.33 -2.42
C MET A 22 6.70 -10.02 -3.70
N GLY A 23 7.56 -8.99 -3.71
CA GLY A 23 8.28 -8.55 -4.90
C GLY A 23 7.36 -8.05 -6.02
N ILE A 24 6.21 -7.47 -5.66
CA ILE A 24 5.19 -6.99 -6.59
C ILE A 24 5.27 -5.47 -6.68
N SER A 25 5.30 -4.92 -7.90
CA SER A 25 5.21 -3.48 -8.09
C SER A 25 3.77 -2.97 -7.95
N GLN A 26 3.60 -1.71 -7.54
CA GLN A 26 2.28 -1.04 -7.49
C GLN A 26 1.53 -1.14 -8.83
N TYR A 27 2.27 -1.02 -9.95
CA TYR A 27 1.72 -1.19 -11.30
C TYR A 27 1.18 -2.60 -11.54
N ARG A 28 1.92 -3.63 -11.13
CA ARG A 28 1.49 -5.03 -11.26
C ARG A 28 0.24 -5.29 -10.42
N LEU A 29 0.22 -4.82 -9.16
CA LEU A 29 -0.98 -4.88 -8.32
C LEU A 29 -2.18 -4.23 -9.02
N ALA A 30 -2.02 -3.00 -9.52
CA ALA A 30 -3.08 -2.27 -10.19
C ALA A 30 -3.65 -3.04 -11.40
N LYS A 31 -2.75 -3.63 -12.20
CA LYS A 31 -3.12 -4.46 -13.35
C LYS A 31 -3.88 -5.72 -12.92
N ASP A 32 -3.40 -6.41 -11.89
CA ASP A 32 -3.96 -7.68 -11.42
C ASP A 32 -5.38 -7.50 -10.85
N ILE A 33 -5.67 -6.38 -10.17
CA ILE A 33 -7.01 -6.06 -9.66
C ILE A 33 -7.84 -5.17 -10.60
N SER A 34 -7.38 -4.95 -11.84
CA SER A 34 -8.09 -4.18 -12.87
C SER A 34 -8.47 -2.75 -12.45
N VAL A 35 -7.55 -2.03 -11.80
CA VAL A 35 -7.72 -0.60 -11.46
C VAL A 35 -6.66 0.26 -12.16
N PRO A 36 -6.92 1.55 -12.40
CA PRO A 36 -5.89 2.46 -12.88
C PRO A 36 -4.71 2.53 -11.91
N PRO A 37 -3.44 2.46 -12.37
CA PRO A 37 -2.24 2.53 -11.50
C PRO A 37 -2.22 3.72 -10.55
N ARG A 38 -2.79 4.85 -10.99
CA ARG A 38 -2.92 6.07 -10.18
C ARG A 38 -3.65 5.83 -8.85
N ARG A 39 -4.61 4.90 -8.79
CA ARG A 39 -5.33 4.57 -7.55
C ARG A 39 -4.40 3.95 -6.50
N ILE A 40 -3.46 3.10 -6.92
CA ILE A 40 -2.49 2.51 -6.00
C ILE A 40 -1.47 3.58 -5.58
N ASN A 41 -1.03 4.43 -6.50
CA ASN A 41 -0.12 5.53 -6.18
C ASN A 41 -0.73 6.52 -5.16
N GLU A 42 -2.03 6.80 -5.24
CA GLU A 42 -2.75 7.66 -4.29
C GLU A 42 -2.90 7.01 -2.90
N ILE A 43 -2.88 5.67 -2.82
CA ILE A 43 -2.89 4.93 -1.55
C ILE A 43 -1.50 4.90 -0.92
N VAL A 44 -0.46 4.68 -1.73
CA VAL A 44 0.94 4.56 -1.25
C VAL A 44 1.64 5.93 -1.10
N HIS A 45 0.94 7.03 -1.41
CA HIS A 45 1.45 8.40 -1.47
C HIS A 45 2.18 8.86 -0.19
#